data_AF-A0A6I5C533-F1
#
_entry.id   AF-A0A6I5C533-F1
#
_cell.length_a   1.000
_cell.length_b   1.000
_cell.length_c   1.000
_cell.angle_alpha   90.00
_cell.angle_beta   90.00
_cell.angle_gamma   90.00
#
_symmetry.space_group_name_H-M   'P 1'
#
loop_
_entity.id
_entity.type
_entity.pdbx_description
1 polymer ?
#
loop_
_entity_poly.entity_id
_entity_poly.type
_entity_poly.pdbx_seq_one_letter_code
_entity_poly.pdbx_strand_id
1 'polypeptide(L)'
;EWHAVLDAPPGVRPADPLAALRRRFADWHEPVPALLAATRPEAVLHHDIHELTVPLPAFTAGRVALLGDAAHAMTPHLGQGACQALEDAVTLAAALAAEPSTAQALAR
;
A
#
# COMPACT_ATOMS: atom_id res chain seq x y z
N GLU A 1 3.04 12.90 -13.17
CA GLU A 1 2.75 11.52 -12.73
C GLU A 1 1.25 11.41 -12.47
N TRP A 2 0.63 10.27 -12.72
CA TRP A 2 -0.80 10.04 -12.47
C TRP A 2 -0.99 8.64 -11.88
N HIS A 3 -2.05 8.48 -11.09
CA HIS A 3 -2.51 7.18 -10.61
C HIS A 3 -4.03 7.11 -10.74
N ALA A 4 -4.56 5.90 -10.91
CA ALA A 4 -5.99 5.63 -10.92
C ALA A 4 -6.26 4.39 -10.07
N VAL A 5 -7.31 4.45 -9.25
CA VAL A 5 -7.78 3.31 -8.45
C VAL A 5 -9.13 2.90 -9.01
N LEU A 6 -9.32 1.61 -9.22
CA LEU A 6 -10.52 1.03 -9.82
C LEU A 6 -10.99 -0.14 -8.97
N ASP A 7 -12.28 -0.17 -8.66
CA ASP A 7 -12.91 -1.35 -8.07
C ASP A 7 -13.00 -2.46 -9.11
N ALA A 8 -12.27 -3.54 -8.89
CA ALA A 8 -12.24 -4.71 -9.76
C ALA A 8 -12.01 -5.99 -8.94
N PRO A 9 -12.45 -7.16 -9.43
CA PRO A 9 -12.08 -8.43 -8.81
C PRO A 9 -10.55 -8.61 -8.75
N PRO A 10 -10.02 -9.28 -7.70
CA PRO A 10 -8.59 -9.55 -7.59
C PRO A 10 -8.03 -10.31 -8.80
N GLY A 11 -6.78 -10.01 -9.18
CA GLY A 11 -6.06 -10.68 -10.25
C GLY A 11 -6.51 -10.32 -11.67
N VAL A 12 -7.47 -9.41 -11.85
CA VAL A 12 -7.90 -8.98 -13.19
C VAL A 12 -6.79 -8.15 -13.83
N ARG A 13 -6.27 -8.64 -14.96
CA ARG A 13 -5.25 -7.96 -15.76
C ARG A 13 -5.73 -7.84 -17.21
N PRO A 14 -6.12 -6.64 -17.66
CA PRO A 14 -6.37 -6.39 -19.08
C PRO A 14 -5.12 -6.69 -19.90
N ALA A 15 -5.28 -7.25 -21.10
CA ALA A 15 -4.18 -7.44 -22.03
C ALA A 15 -3.49 -6.12 -22.41
N ASP A 16 -4.27 -5.02 -22.45
CA ASP A 16 -3.78 -3.66 -22.62
C ASP A 16 -4.40 -2.74 -21.53
N PRO A 17 -3.68 -2.54 -20.41
CA PRO A 17 -4.15 -1.68 -19.32
C PRO A 17 -4.37 -0.23 -19.75
N LEU A 18 -3.49 0.33 -20.60
CA LEU A 18 -3.59 1.72 -21.02
C LEU A 18 -4.80 1.97 -21.92
N ALA A 19 -5.09 1.06 -22.85
CA ALA A 19 -6.30 1.14 -23.68
C ALA A 19 -7.58 0.98 -22.83
N ALA A 20 -7.55 0.13 -21.79
CA ALA A 20 -8.67 0.01 -20.86
C ALA A 20 -8.93 1.32 -20.11
N LEU A 21 -7.87 1.98 -19.62
CA LEU A 21 -7.96 3.28 -18.95
C LEU A 21 -8.44 4.38 -19.90
N ARG A 22 -7.91 4.45 -21.14
CA ARG A 22 -8.37 5.41 -22.16
C ARG A 22 -9.86 5.30 -22.44
N ARG A 23 -10.39 4.07 -22.55
CA ARG A 23 -11.84 3.86 -22.71
C ARG A 23 -12.62 4.26 -21.46
N ARG A 24 -12.12 3.90 -20.28
CA ARG A 24 -12.80 4.17 -19.00
C ARG A 24 -12.94 5.66 -18.72
N PHE A 25 -11.95 6.46 -19.10
CA PHE A 25 -11.85 7.89 -18.83
C PHE A 25 -12.06 8.76 -20.08
N ALA A 26 -12.63 8.22 -21.16
CA ALA A 26 -12.79 8.93 -22.43
C ALA A 26 -13.62 10.21 -22.30
N ASP A 27 -14.69 10.16 -21.49
CA ASP A 27 -15.62 11.28 -21.30
C ASP A 27 -15.24 12.19 -20.13
N TRP A 28 -14.05 12.00 -19.54
CA TRP A 28 -13.56 12.89 -18.48
C TRP A 28 -13.05 14.19 -19.09
N HIS A 29 -13.10 15.25 -18.27
CA HIS A 29 -12.61 16.55 -18.67
C HIS A 29 -11.10 16.54 -18.93
N GLU A 30 -10.62 17.51 -19.72
CA GLU A 30 -9.19 17.77 -19.88
C GLU A 30 -8.53 18.17 -18.54
N PRO A 31 -7.29 17.74 -18.25
CA PRO A 31 -6.34 17.11 -19.17
C PRO A 31 -6.33 15.57 -19.14
N VAL A 32 -7.33 14.89 -18.56
CA VAL A 32 -7.25 13.43 -18.29
C VAL A 32 -7.08 12.59 -19.57
N PRO A 33 -7.90 12.76 -20.62
CA PRO A 33 -7.68 12.07 -21.89
C PRO A 33 -6.31 12.37 -22.50
N ALA A 34 -5.86 13.63 -22.48
CA ALA A 34 -4.56 14.03 -23.00
C ALA A 34 -3.38 13.38 -22.25
N LEU A 35 -3.46 13.28 -20.91
CA LEU A 35 -2.44 12.59 -20.09
C LEU A 35 -2.35 11.10 -20.44
N LEU A 36 -3.50 10.43 -20.60
CA LEU A 36 -3.52 9.02 -21.00
C LEU A 36 -3.06 8.82 -22.45
N ALA A 37 -3.32 9.77 -23.34
CA ALA A 37 -2.82 9.74 -24.72
C ALA A 37 -1.28 9.88 -24.77
N ALA A 38 -0.71 10.75 -23.93
CA ALA A 38 0.74 10.98 -23.86
C ALA A 38 1.52 9.88 -23.11
N THR A 39 0.83 8.96 -22.43
CA THR A 39 1.49 7.88 -21.67
C THR A 39 2.04 6.79 -22.58
N ARG A 40 3.29 6.38 -22.35
CA ARG A 40 3.92 5.23 -23.02
C ARG A 40 3.39 3.92 -22.41
N PRO A 41 2.95 2.93 -23.20
CA PRO A 41 2.38 1.68 -22.67
C PRO A 41 3.27 0.97 -21.65
N GLU A 42 4.59 0.92 -21.89
CA GLU A 42 5.58 0.28 -21.03
C GLU A 42 5.81 0.99 -19.68
N ALA A 43 5.33 2.22 -19.55
CA ALA A 43 5.39 2.97 -18.30
C ALA A 43 4.18 2.72 -17.38
N VAL A 44 3.17 1.96 -17.84
CA VAL A 44 1.98 1.67 -17.04
C VAL A 44 2.25 0.51 -16.09
N LEU A 45 2.19 0.81 -14.80
CA LEU A 45 2.20 -0.16 -13.73
C LEU A 45 0.76 -0.48 -13.32
N HIS A 46 0.47 -1.76 -13.11
CA HIS A 46 -0.83 -2.23 -12.64
C HIS A 46 -0.63 -3.23 -11.50
N HIS A 47 -1.04 -2.81 -10.31
CA HIS A 47 -0.96 -3.59 -9.07
C HIS A 47 -2.34 -3.74 -8.47
N ASP A 48 -2.58 -4.90 -7.87
CA ASP A 48 -3.74 -5.07 -6.99
C ASP A 48 -3.46 -4.33 -5.69
N ILE A 49 -4.50 -3.75 -5.12
CA ILE A 49 -4.44 -3.18 -3.79
C ILE A 49 -4.87 -4.26 -2.81
N HIS A 50 -3.98 -4.59 -1.87
CA HIS A 50 -4.27 -5.50 -0.78
C HIS A 50 -4.33 -4.72 0.53
N GLU A 51 -5.34 -5.02 1.34
CA GLU A 51 -5.53 -4.41 2.65
C GLU A 51 -5.87 -5.47 3.70
N LEU A 52 -5.51 -5.19 4.95
CA LEU A 52 -5.93 -5.94 6.12
C LEU A 52 -7.18 -5.28 6.71
N THR A 53 -8.36 -5.70 6.23
CA THR A 53 -9.65 -5.17 6.70
C THR A 53 -10.00 -5.61 8.13
N VAL A 54 -9.41 -6.71 8.59
CA VAL A 54 -9.54 -7.22 9.96
C VAL A 54 -8.20 -7.06 10.66
N PRO A 55 -8.13 -6.27 11.75
CA PRO A 55 -6.89 -6.11 12.51
C PRO A 55 -6.37 -7.46 13.03
N LEU A 56 -5.05 -7.62 13.04
CA LEU A 56 -4.44 -8.79 13.66
C LEU A 56 -4.70 -8.79 15.18
N PRO A 57 -4.90 -9.97 15.79
CA PRO A 57 -5.13 -10.06 17.23
C PRO A 57 -3.89 -9.66 18.06
N ALA A 58 -2.70 -9.74 17.47
CA ALA A 58 -1.44 -9.28 18.03
C ALA A 58 -0.43 -9.02 16.90
N PHE A 59 0.50 -8.09 17.14
CA PHE A 59 1.63 -7.82 16.24
C PHE A 59 2.94 -8.48 16.67
N THR A 60 2.95 -9.16 17.81
CA THR A 60 4.14 -9.82 18.34
C THR A 60 3.85 -11.28 18.70
N ALA A 61 4.86 -12.14 18.54
CA ALA A 61 4.83 -13.54 18.93
C ALA A 61 6.22 -13.99 19.37
N GLY A 62 6.43 -14.11 20.68
CA GLY A 62 7.73 -14.48 21.26
C GLY A 62 8.80 -13.43 20.99
N ARG A 63 9.70 -13.70 20.04
CA ARG A 63 10.78 -12.78 19.62
C ARG A 63 10.57 -12.20 18.21
N VAL A 64 9.36 -12.33 17.68
CA VAL A 64 8.98 -11.87 16.34
C VAL A 64 8.01 -10.71 16.48
N ALA A 65 8.16 -9.68 15.65
CA ALA A 65 7.25 -8.56 15.51
C ALA A 65 6.89 -8.34 14.03
N LEU A 66 5.65 -7.99 13.76
CA LEU A 66 5.15 -7.55 12.45
C LEU A 66 5.06 -6.02 12.44
N LEU A 67 5.54 -5.40 11.37
CA LEU A 67 5.60 -3.96 11.18
C LEU A 67 5.19 -3.61 9.75
N GLY A 68 4.76 -2.37 9.51
CA GLY A 68 4.36 -1.93 8.18
C GLY A 68 3.20 -2.75 7.62
N ASP A 69 3.19 -2.95 6.30
CA ASP A 69 2.13 -3.68 5.59
C ASP A 69 1.88 -5.11 6.13
N ALA A 70 2.89 -5.75 6.74
CA ALA A 70 2.70 -7.06 7.36
C ALA A 70 1.79 -7.02 8.60
N ALA A 71 1.68 -5.87 9.26
CA ALA A 71 0.83 -5.64 10.43
C ALA A 71 -0.44 -4.87 10.09
N HIS A 72 -0.37 -3.92 9.15
CA HIS A 72 -1.43 -2.94 8.89
C HIS A 72 -1.52 -2.49 7.42
N ALA A 73 -1.38 -3.41 6.47
CA ALA A 73 -1.61 -3.11 5.05
C ALA A 73 -2.94 -2.37 4.84
N MET A 74 -2.90 -1.27 4.10
CA MET A 74 -4.02 -0.35 3.92
C MET A 74 -4.12 0.15 2.48
N THR A 75 -5.28 0.69 2.12
CA THR A 75 -5.44 1.39 0.84
C THR A 75 -4.53 2.62 0.76
N PRO A 76 -4.00 2.97 -0.43
CA PRO A 76 -3.01 4.03 -0.58
C PRO A 76 -3.59 5.45 -0.43
N HIS A 77 -4.88 5.60 -0.17
CA HIS A 77 -5.60 6.89 -0.23
C HIS A 77 -5.10 7.92 0.78
N LEU A 78 -4.57 7.49 1.93
CA LEU A 78 -4.13 8.39 3.00
C LEU A 78 -2.65 8.78 2.88
N GLY A 79 -1.86 8.07 2.06
CA GLY A 79 -0.41 8.26 1.99
C GLY A 79 0.33 7.99 3.31
N GLN A 80 -0.31 7.30 4.27
CA GLN A 80 0.21 7.11 5.62
C GLN A 80 0.97 5.80 5.82
N GLY A 81 0.78 4.78 4.97
CA GLY A 81 1.39 3.45 5.21
C GLY A 81 2.90 3.49 5.43
N ALA A 82 3.63 4.26 4.60
CA ALA A 82 5.08 4.43 4.77
C ALA A 82 5.44 5.21 6.06
N CYS A 83 4.69 6.26 6.40
CA CYS A 83 4.90 7.00 7.63
C CYS A 83 4.69 6.11 8.86
N GLN A 84 3.61 5.33 8.88
CA GLN A 84 3.30 4.40 9.97
C GLN A 84 4.36 3.30 10.09
N ALA A 85 4.84 2.75 8.98
CA ALA A 85 5.93 1.77 9.02
C ALA A 85 7.23 2.34 9.62
N LEU A 86 7.53 3.62 9.36
CA LEU A 86 8.67 4.31 9.99
C LEU A 86 8.45 4.53 11.49
N GLU A 87 7.23 4.91 11.88
CA GLU A 87 6.86 5.05 13.29
C GLU A 87 6.96 3.71 14.05
N ASP A 88 6.54 2.61 13.43
CA ASP A 88 6.71 1.26 14.00
C ASP A 88 8.18 0.95 14.24
N ALA A 89 9.04 1.23 13.27
CA ALA A 89 10.47 0.95 13.34
C ALA A 89 11.15 1.75 14.45
N VAL A 90 10.85 3.05 14.56
CA VAL A 90 11.38 3.91 15.62
C VAL A 90 10.86 3.47 16.99
N THR A 91 9.57 3.11 17.09
CA THR A 91 8.96 2.64 18.34
C THR A 91 9.57 1.32 18.80
N LEU A 92 9.75 0.37 17.88
CA LEU A 92 10.41 -0.91 18.18
C LEU A 92 11.85 -0.70 18.65
N ALA A 93 12.62 0.15 17.95
CA ALA A 93 13.99 0.47 18.34
C ALA A 93 14.06 1.09 19.74
N ALA A 94 13.15 2.02 20.06
CA ALA A 94 13.05 2.64 21.37
C ALA A 94 12.70 1.62 22.47
N ALA A 95 11.73 0.74 22.22
CA ALA A 95 11.34 -0.32 23.16
C ALA A 95 12.50 -1.29 23.43
N LEU A 96 13.22 -1.71 22.39
CA LEU A 96 14.38 -2.60 22.51
C LEU A 96 15.54 -1.95 23.27
N ALA A 97 15.72 -0.64 23.17
CA ALA A 97 16.75 0.09 23.91
C ALA A 97 16.37 0.31 25.38
N ALA A 98 15.08 0.40 25.70
CA ALA A 98 14.59 0.69 27.04
C ALA A 98 14.43 -0.55 27.94
N GLU A 99 14.17 -1.72 27.36
CA GLU A 99 13.92 -2.95 28.11
C GLU A 99 15.15 -3.87 28.15
N PRO A 100 15.39 -4.60 29.26
CA PRO A 100 16.58 -5.43 29.41
C PRO A 100 16.51 -6.74 28.61
N SER A 101 15.37 -7.06 28.00
CA SER A 101 15.21 -8.23 27.14
C SER A 101 14.25 -7.97 25.98
N THR A 102 14.49 -8.64 24.85
CA THR A 102 13.59 -8.60 23.68
C THR A 102 12.15 -8.98 24.03
N ALA A 103 11.95 -9.94 24.93
CA ALA A 103 10.61 -10.40 25.30
C ALA A 103 9.82 -9.30 26.03
N GLN A 104 10.49 -8.52 26.90
CA GLN A 104 9.86 -7.37 27.56
C GLN A 104 9.62 -6.22 26.59
N ALA A 105 10.58 -5.94 25.69
CA ALA A 105 10.42 -4.92 24.66
C ALA A 105 9.20 -5.17 23.76
N LEU A 106 8.95 -6.43 23.37
CA LEU A 106 7.83 -6.80 22.49
C LEU A 106 6.49 -6.99 23.21
N ALA A 107 6.46 -6.90 24.54
CA ALA A 107 5.26 -7.04 25.36
C ALA A 107 4.74 -5.69 25.89
N ARG A 108 5.46 -4.60 25.61
CA ARG A 108 5.15 -3.23 25.99
C ARG A 108 4.12 -2.62 25.05
#